data_AF-A0A1Q6TYQ4-F1
#
_entry.id   AF-A0A1Q6TYQ4-F1
#
_cell.length_a   1.000
_cell.length_b   1.000
_cell.length_c   1.000
_cell.angle_alpha   90.00
_cell.angle_beta   90.00
_cell.angle_gamma   90.00
#
_symmetry.space_group_name_H-M   'P 1'
#
loop_
_entity.id
_entity.type
_entity.pdbx_description
1 polymer ?
#
loop_
_entity_poly.entity_id
_entity_poly.type
_entity_poly.pdbx_seq_one_letter_code
_entity_poly.pdbx_strand_id
1 'polypeptide(L)'
;MPGTGNNGGEPQNNTETFTKEQVQQMIEEAVTKAKADTTAEFKDHIKKLNEENAAKRIDLKDTKKLKEILAEALGFKPDEVKETDVINAKITEIVNANKELTAKFEEAQKKAATYEKKAQVAELLKKSGLKDKAMNLVQLDAENLEEAVKKIAEEYPELKVNFNVGGGGSNPGVFNNSSMPNPYKKETLNLTKQYLLEKSDPTLAAKFKAEAGVK
;
A
#
# COMPACT_ATOMS: atom_id res chain seq x y z
N MET A 1 -53.92 4.96 -67.71
CA MET A 1 -54.27 5.63 -66.44
C MET A 1 -54.42 4.55 -65.36
N PRO A 2 -54.06 4.84 -64.10
CA PRO A 2 -53.36 3.98 -63.12
C PRO A 2 -54.23 2.80 -62.64
N GLY A 3 -53.75 1.67 -62.09
CA GLY A 3 -52.53 1.40 -61.34
C GLY A 3 -52.93 0.82 -59.98
N THR A 4 -53.24 -0.48 -59.92
CA THR A 4 -53.43 -1.25 -58.66
C THR A 4 -53.11 -2.74 -58.91
N GLY A 5 -51.82 -3.06 -58.95
CA GLY A 5 -51.33 -4.44 -58.85
C GLY A 5 -51.37 -4.88 -57.39
N ASN A 6 -52.46 -5.55 -57.02
CA ASN A 6 -52.65 -6.15 -55.71
C ASN A 6 -51.79 -7.42 -55.58
N ASN A 7 -50.54 -7.29 -55.12
CA ASN A 7 -49.72 -8.43 -54.73
C ASN A 7 -50.10 -8.86 -53.30
N GLY A 8 -51.25 -9.53 -53.19
CA GLY A 8 -51.57 -10.38 -52.05
C GLY A 8 -50.74 -11.65 -52.12
N GLY A 9 -49.49 -11.59 -51.66
CA GLY A 9 -48.75 -12.80 -51.30
C GLY A 9 -49.41 -13.40 -50.06
N GLU A 10 -50.01 -14.57 -50.21
CA GLU A 10 -50.61 -15.33 -49.11
C GLU A 10 -49.60 -15.49 -47.96
N PRO A 11 -49.99 -15.28 -46.69
CA PRO A 11 -49.13 -15.60 -45.57
C PRO A 11 -48.84 -17.11 -45.61
N GLN A 12 -47.58 -17.49 -45.81
CA GLN A 12 -47.12 -18.86 -45.58
C GLN A 12 -47.31 -19.16 -44.09
N ASN A 13 -48.47 -19.73 -43.78
CA ASN A 13 -48.84 -20.19 -42.47
C ASN A 13 -48.09 -21.50 -42.23
N ASN A 14 -46.89 -21.44 -41.64
CA ASN A 14 -46.16 -22.62 -41.21
C ASN A 14 -46.95 -23.30 -40.06
N THR A 15 -47.83 -24.23 -40.42
CA THR A 15 -48.64 -25.03 -39.48
C THR A 15 -47.90 -26.29 -39.00
N GLU A 16 -46.57 -26.26 -38.88
CA GLU A 16 -45.82 -27.33 -38.23
C GLU A 16 -45.89 -27.13 -36.71
N THR A 17 -46.89 -27.74 -36.07
CA THR A 17 -46.94 -27.80 -34.61
C THR A 17 -46.02 -28.92 -34.13
N PHE A 18 -44.82 -28.58 -33.68
CA PHE A 18 -43.93 -29.52 -33.02
C PHE A 18 -44.57 -30.06 -31.75
N THR A 19 -44.55 -31.38 -31.56
CA THR A 19 -44.99 -31.96 -30.29
C THR A 19 -44.04 -31.56 -29.17
N LYS A 20 -44.52 -31.60 -27.92
CA LYS A 20 -43.70 -31.27 -26.76
C LYS A 20 -42.44 -32.13 -26.68
N GLU A 21 -42.54 -33.38 -27.10
CA GLU A 21 -41.44 -34.35 -27.17
C GLU A 21 -40.43 -33.98 -28.25
N GLN A 22 -40.88 -33.52 -29.43
CA GLN A 22 -40.00 -33.05 -30.51
C GLN A 22 -39.24 -31.78 -30.09
N VAL A 23 -39.92 -30.82 -29.45
CA VAL A 23 -39.27 -29.61 -28.92
C VAL A 23 -38.23 -29.97 -27.86
N GLN A 24 -38.55 -30.93 -26.97
CA GLN A 24 -37.62 -31.38 -25.94
C GLN A 24 -36.37 -32.05 -26.54
N GLN A 25 -36.52 -32.88 -27.57
CA GLN A 25 -35.41 -33.49 -28.29
C GLN A 25 -34.53 -32.45 -28.98
N MET A 26 -35.13 -31.47 -29.66
CA MET A 26 -34.39 -30.39 -30.30
C MET A 26 -33.59 -29.54 -29.29
N ILE A 27 -34.15 -29.31 -28.10
CA ILE A 27 -33.45 -28.61 -27.01
C ILE A 27 -32.27 -29.45 -26.50
N GLU A 28 -32.46 -30.74 -26.28
CA GLU A 28 -31.40 -31.64 -25.79
C GLU A 28 -30.25 -31.78 -26.80
N GLU A 29 -30.56 -31.88 -28.09
CA GLU A 29 -29.56 -31.89 -29.16
C GLU A 29 -28.80 -30.57 -29.24
N ALA A 30 -29.51 -29.43 -29.16
CA ALA A 30 -28.90 -28.11 -29.18
C ALA A 30 -27.98 -27.89 -27.95
N VAL A 31 -28.41 -28.31 -26.76
CA VAL A 31 -27.61 -28.23 -25.54
C VAL A 31 -26.40 -29.14 -25.60
N THR A 32 -26.54 -30.35 -26.14
CA THR A 32 -25.43 -31.30 -26.29
C THR A 32 -24.39 -30.78 -27.28
N LYS A 33 -24.84 -30.23 -28.42
CA LYS A 33 -23.98 -29.60 -29.41
C LYS A 33 -23.26 -28.38 -28.84
N ALA A 34 -23.96 -27.49 -28.14
CA ALA A 34 -23.36 -26.32 -27.49
C ALA A 34 -22.29 -26.71 -26.44
N LYS A 35 -22.51 -27.79 -25.68
CA LYS A 35 -21.51 -28.34 -24.75
C LYS A 35 -20.30 -28.94 -25.47
N ALA A 36 -20.51 -29.61 -26.61
CA ALA A 36 -19.42 -30.17 -27.41
C ALA A 36 -18.56 -29.05 -28.03
N ASP A 37 -19.21 -28.03 -28.60
CA ASP A 37 -18.55 -26.88 -29.22
C ASP A 37 -17.75 -26.07 -28.19
N THR A 38 -18.33 -25.76 -27.02
CA THR A 38 -17.61 -25.08 -25.93
C THR A 38 -16.43 -25.90 -25.39
N THR A 39 -16.56 -27.22 -25.33
CA THR A 39 -15.46 -28.11 -24.91
C THR A 39 -14.34 -28.15 -25.95
N ALA A 40 -14.67 -28.11 -27.25
CA ALA A 40 -13.70 -28.05 -28.33
C ALA A 40 -12.96 -26.71 -28.34
N GLU A 41 -13.69 -25.59 -28.21
CA GLU A 41 -13.11 -24.25 -28.11
C GLU A 41 -12.18 -24.11 -26.89
N PHE A 42 -12.57 -24.66 -25.74
CA PHE A 42 -11.71 -24.67 -24.55
C PHE A 42 -10.44 -25.50 -24.79
N LYS A 43 -10.55 -26.67 -25.41
CA LYS A 43 -9.37 -27.50 -25.77
C LYS A 43 -8.45 -26.78 -26.74
N ASP A 44 -8.98 -26.11 -27.75
CA ASP A 44 -8.19 -25.32 -28.70
C ASP A 44 -7.53 -24.13 -28.02
N HIS A 45 -8.21 -23.47 -27.08
CA HIS A 45 -7.62 -22.39 -26.29
C HIS A 45 -6.46 -22.88 -25.41
N ILE A 46 -6.63 -24.03 -24.73
CA ILE A 46 -5.55 -24.66 -23.95
C ILE A 46 -4.38 -25.06 -24.87
N LYS A 47 -4.66 -25.61 -26.06
CA LYS A 47 -3.63 -25.97 -27.03
C LYS A 47 -2.84 -24.74 -27.48
N LYS A 48 -3.53 -23.65 -27.82
CA LYS A 48 -2.91 -22.38 -28.20
C LYS A 48 -2.07 -21.79 -27.06
N LEU A 49 -2.57 -21.81 -25.82
CA LEU A 49 -1.79 -21.39 -24.64
C LEU A 49 -0.54 -22.24 -24.44
N ASN A 50 -0.62 -23.55 -24.68
CA ASN A 50 0.54 -24.44 -24.59
C ASN A 50 1.55 -24.18 -25.71
N GLU A 51 1.11 -23.89 -26.93
CA GLU A 51 1.97 -23.52 -28.06
C GLU A 51 2.63 -22.15 -27.84
N GLU A 52 1.87 -21.14 -27.36
CA GLU A 52 2.41 -19.83 -26.99
C GLU A 52 3.41 -19.94 -25.83
N ASN A 53 3.12 -20.77 -24.82
CA ASN A 53 4.06 -21.05 -23.73
C ASN A 53 5.29 -21.82 -24.23
N ALA A 54 5.14 -22.75 -25.17
CA ALA A 54 6.27 -23.44 -25.79
C ALA A 54 7.15 -22.49 -26.60
N ALA A 55 6.56 -21.52 -27.31
CA ALA A 55 7.29 -20.50 -28.07
C ALA A 55 7.99 -19.46 -27.17
N LYS A 56 7.40 -19.14 -26.01
CA LYS A 56 7.99 -18.24 -25.00
C LYS A 56 8.98 -18.94 -24.07
N ARG A 57 8.92 -20.27 -23.98
CA ARG A 57 9.96 -21.05 -23.31
C ARG A 57 11.22 -20.91 -24.15
N ILE A 58 12.16 -20.13 -23.63
CA ILE A 58 13.57 -20.27 -23.99
C ILE A 58 13.91 -21.74 -23.71
N ASP A 59 14.07 -22.52 -24.77
CA ASP A 59 14.51 -23.89 -24.63
C ASP A 59 15.90 -23.82 -24.00
N LEU A 60 16.05 -24.27 -22.74
CA LEU A 60 17.34 -24.30 -22.02
C LEU A 60 18.41 -25.08 -22.79
N LYS A 61 18.00 -25.84 -23.81
CA LYS A 61 18.86 -26.55 -24.76
C LYS A 61 19.47 -25.65 -25.84
N ASP A 62 18.82 -24.52 -26.17
CA ASP A 62 19.33 -23.54 -27.12
C ASP A 62 20.27 -22.55 -26.40
N THR A 63 21.32 -23.13 -25.79
CA THR A 63 22.38 -22.45 -25.04
C THR A 63 23.03 -21.32 -25.85
N LYS A 64 22.92 -21.35 -27.18
CA LYS A 64 23.42 -20.31 -28.09
C LYS A 64 22.67 -18.99 -27.96
N LYS A 65 21.33 -19.01 -27.90
CA LYS A 65 20.53 -17.79 -27.71
C LYS A 65 20.69 -17.20 -26.30
N LEU A 66 20.82 -18.07 -25.30
CA LEU A 66 21.14 -17.65 -23.93
C LEU A 66 22.50 -16.95 -23.87
N LYS A 67 23.51 -17.48 -24.57
CA LYS A 67 24.84 -16.85 -24.68
C LYS A 67 24.80 -15.53 -25.44
N GLU A 68 24.04 -15.42 -26.53
CA GLU A 68 23.90 -14.18 -27.29
C GLU A 68 23.24 -13.07 -26.47
N ILE A 69 22.12 -13.36 -25.79
CA ILE A 69 21.43 -12.40 -24.92
C ILE A 69 22.32 -11.97 -23.76
N LEU A 70 23.08 -12.90 -23.16
CA LEU A 70 24.01 -12.57 -22.09
C LEU A 70 25.21 -11.75 -22.57
N ALA A 71 25.76 -12.10 -23.73
CA ALA A 71 26.87 -11.39 -24.35
C ALA A 71 26.49 -9.94 -24.64
N GLU A 72 25.28 -9.72 -25.17
CA GLU A 72 24.74 -8.38 -25.40
C GLU A 72 24.51 -7.59 -24.10
N ALA A 73 23.93 -8.22 -23.07
CA ALA A 73 23.65 -7.56 -21.78
C ALA A 73 24.92 -7.22 -20.98
N LEU A 74 25.98 -8.01 -21.13
CA LEU A 74 27.23 -7.86 -20.38
C LEU A 74 28.37 -7.24 -21.22
N GLY A 75 28.13 -6.96 -22.50
CA GLY A 75 29.12 -6.38 -23.41
C GLY A 75 30.26 -7.33 -23.83
N PHE A 76 30.03 -8.65 -23.78
CA PHE A 76 30.98 -9.68 -24.21
C PHE A 76 30.65 -10.21 -25.60
N LYS A 77 31.55 -10.97 -26.20
CA LYS A 77 31.24 -11.77 -27.40
C LYS A 77 30.65 -13.12 -26.99
N PRO A 78 29.68 -13.69 -27.72
CA PRO A 78 29.03 -14.98 -27.38
C PRO A 78 30.01 -16.14 -27.18
N ASP A 79 31.15 -16.10 -27.86
CA ASP A 79 32.20 -17.13 -27.85
C ASP A 79 33.08 -17.07 -26.59
N GLU A 80 33.03 -15.96 -25.85
CA GLU A 80 33.82 -15.71 -24.64
C GLU A 80 33.05 -16.01 -23.35
N VAL A 81 31.71 -16.18 -23.44
CA VAL A 81 30.86 -16.44 -22.28
C VAL A 81 31.01 -17.89 -21.81
N LYS A 82 31.80 -18.09 -20.75
CA LYS A 82 31.84 -19.34 -19.99
C LYS A 82 30.72 -19.33 -18.94
N GLU A 83 30.19 -20.49 -18.56
CA GLU A 83 29.18 -20.60 -17.48
C GLU A 83 29.65 -19.96 -16.17
N THR A 84 30.96 -19.95 -15.93
CA THR A 84 31.60 -19.26 -14.80
C THR A 84 31.41 -17.76 -14.81
N ASP A 85 31.30 -17.12 -15.98
CA ASP A 85 31.17 -15.67 -16.09
C ASP A 85 29.77 -15.20 -15.67
N VAL A 86 28.76 -16.02 -15.92
CA VAL A 86 27.37 -15.79 -15.47
C VAL A 86 27.28 -15.84 -13.95
N ILE A 87 27.92 -16.86 -13.35
CA ILE A 87 27.97 -17.03 -11.90
C ILE A 87 28.76 -15.90 -11.26
N ASN A 88 29.90 -15.51 -11.83
CA ASN A 88 30.71 -14.40 -11.34
C ASN A 88 29.99 -13.05 -11.43
N ALA A 89 29.23 -12.80 -12.50
CA ALA A 89 28.42 -11.60 -12.64
C ALA A 89 27.33 -11.54 -11.56
N LYS A 90 26.60 -12.65 -11.33
CA LYS A 90 25.60 -12.74 -10.26
C LYS A 90 26.21 -12.63 -8.86
N ILE A 91 27.38 -13.25 -8.62
CA ILE A 91 28.11 -13.10 -7.36
C ILE A 91 28.48 -11.63 -7.15
N THR A 92 28.97 -10.95 -8.17
CA THR A 92 29.34 -9.53 -8.10
C THR A 92 28.13 -8.65 -7.77
N GLU A 93 26.99 -8.89 -8.43
CA GLU A 93 25.73 -8.20 -8.17
C GLU A 93 25.25 -8.42 -6.72
N ILE A 94 25.24 -9.68 -6.25
CA ILE A 94 24.86 -10.02 -4.87
C ILE A 94 25.82 -9.38 -3.86
N VAL A 95 27.12 -9.39 -4.12
CA VAL A 95 28.13 -8.77 -3.25
C VAL A 95 27.92 -7.26 -3.17
N ASN A 96 27.62 -6.60 -4.29
CA ASN A 96 27.34 -5.16 -4.31
C ASN A 96 26.03 -4.83 -3.58
N ALA A 97 24.96 -5.59 -3.84
CA ALA A 97 23.69 -5.43 -3.14
C ALA A 97 23.84 -5.63 -1.62
N ASN A 98 24.64 -6.62 -1.20
CA ASN A 98 24.93 -6.85 0.22
C ASN A 98 25.74 -5.69 0.82
N LYS A 99 26.74 -5.14 0.13
CA LYS A 99 27.47 -3.96 0.60
C LYS A 99 26.56 -2.75 0.80
N GLU A 100 25.66 -2.49 -0.16
CA GLU A 100 24.69 -1.40 -0.02
C GLU A 100 23.72 -1.64 1.14
N LEU A 101 23.27 -2.88 1.32
CA LEU A 101 22.36 -3.24 2.41
C LEU A 101 23.05 -3.09 3.77
N THR A 102 24.32 -3.50 3.89
CA THR A 102 25.14 -3.29 5.09
C THR A 102 25.29 -1.81 5.40
N ALA A 103 25.61 -0.97 4.40
CA ALA A 103 25.73 0.47 4.59
C ALA A 103 24.41 1.11 5.07
N LYS A 104 23.28 0.73 4.47
CA LYS A 104 21.95 1.20 4.90
C LYS A 104 21.60 0.73 6.31
N PHE A 105 21.97 -0.50 6.67
CA PHE A 105 21.74 -1.03 8.01
C PHE A 105 22.55 -0.28 9.06
N GLU A 106 23.84 -0.02 8.81
CA GLU A 106 24.69 0.78 9.69
C GLU A 106 24.15 2.20 9.87
N GLU A 107 23.68 2.85 8.78
CA GLU A 107 23.07 4.17 8.84
C GLU A 107 21.78 4.16 9.68
N ALA A 108 20.91 3.16 9.46
CA ALA A 108 19.69 2.97 10.23
C ALA A 108 19.99 2.74 11.71
N GLN A 109 21.01 1.95 12.04
CA GLN A 109 21.44 1.70 13.41
C GLN A 109 21.95 2.97 14.09
N LYS A 110 22.77 3.78 13.40
CA LYS A 110 23.23 5.08 13.90
C LYS A 110 22.07 6.06 14.15
N LYS A 111 21.11 6.10 13.23
CA LYS A 111 19.88 6.90 13.39
C LYS A 111 19.06 6.43 14.60
N ALA A 112 18.84 5.13 14.74
CA ALA A 112 18.11 4.56 15.87
C ALA A 112 18.77 4.90 17.21
N ALA A 113 20.09 4.69 17.34
CA ALA A 113 20.84 5.06 18.54
C ALA A 113 20.75 6.56 18.86
N THR A 114 20.74 7.41 17.82
CA THR A 114 20.56 8.86 18.00
C THR A 114 19.16 9.20 18.53
N TYR A 115 18.11 8.56 18.00
CA TYR A 115 16.74 8.78 18.47
C TYR A 115 16.53 8.28 19.90
N GLU A 116 17.14 7.15 20.25
CA GLU A 116 17.09 6.61 21.61
C GLU A 116 17.74 7.57 22.61
N LYS A 117 18.95 8.08 22.31
CA LYS A 117 19.61 9.08 23.13
C LYS A 117 18.81 10.37 23.25
N LYS A 118 18.19 10.85 22.16
CA LYS A 118 17.28 12.00 22.21
C LYS A 118 16.07 11.73 23.10
N ALA A 119 15.50 10.53 23.07
CA ALA A 119 14.38 10.17 23.94
C ALA A 119 14.79 10.19 25.42
N GLN A 120 15.97 9.61 25.74
CA GLN A 120 16.54 9.64 27.10
C GLN A 120 16.77 11.07 27.58
N VAL A 121 17.39 11.92 26.76
CA VAL A 121 17.59 13.34 27.09
C VAL A 121 16.26 14.06 27.30
N ALA A 122 15.24 13.80 26.47
CA ALA A 122 13.92 14.43 26.62
C ALA A 122 13.28 14.06 27.97
N GLU A 123 13.44 12.82 28.40
CA GLU A 123 12.96 12.36 29.70
C GLU A 123 13.73 13.03 30.85
N LEU A 124 15.06 13.14 30.74
CA LEU A 124 15.90 13.81 31.72
C LEU A 124 15.58 15.30 31.84
N LEU A 125 15.41 16.00 30.71
CA LEU A 125 15.01 17.41 30.69
C LEU A 125 13.68 17.62 31.42
N LYS A 126 12.69 16.74 31.19
CA LYS A 126 11.40 16.79 31.90
C LYS A 126 11.57 16.57 33.40
N LYS A 127 12.37 15.58 33.81
CA LYS A 127 12.68 15.31 35.23
C LYS A 127 13.39 16.48 35.90
N SER A 128 14.28 17.15 35.17
CA SER A 128 15.00 18.35 35.63
C SER A 128 14.19 19.65 35.52
N GLY A 129 12.94 19.58 35.05
CA GLY A 129 12.06 20.74 34.91
C GLY A 129 12.56 21.76 33.88
N LEU A 130 13.24 21.31 32.83
CA LEU A 130 13.74 22.14 31.73
C LEU A 130 12.77 22.13 30.54
N LYS A 131 12.74 23.25 29.81
CA LYS A 131 11.99 23.39 28.55
C LYS A 131 12.58 22.50 27.46
N ASP A 132 11.74 22.04 26.53
CA ASP A 132 12.17 21.22 25.38
C ASP A 132 13.27 21.86 24.54
N LYS A 133 13.36 23.20 24.51
CA LYS A 133 14.43 23.93 23.81
C LYS A 133 15.84 23.59 24.33
N ALA A 134 15.96 23.14 25.58
CA ALA A 134 17.23 22.72 26.17
C ALA A 134 17.82 21.48 25.49
N MET A 135 17.00 20.68 24.78
CA MET A 135 17.46 19.52 23.99
C MET A 135 18.57 19.90 23.00
N ASN A 136 18.49 21.09 22.41
CA ASN A 136 19.45 21.55 21.41
C ASN A 136 20.82 21.90 22.00
N LEU A 137 20.91 22.02 23.34
CA LEU A 137 22.14 22.34 24.06
C LEU A 137 22.81 21.09 24.64
N VAL A 138 22.10 19.96 24.70
CA VAL A 138 22.64 18.72 25.27
C VAL A 138 23.48 17.99 24.22
N GLN A 139 24.72 17.69 24.60
CA GLN A 139 25.63 16.85 23.82
C GLN A 139 25.18 15.38 23.92
N LEU A 140 24.64 14.84 22.83
CA LEU A 140 24.10 13.47 22.79
C LEU A 140 25.21 12.39 22.89
N ASP A 141 26.45 12.76 22.62
CA ASP A 141 27.65 11.92 22.70
C ASP A 141 28.31 11.92 24.08
N ALA A 142 27.80 12.69 25.04
CA ALA A 142 28.31 12.70 26.40
C ALA A 142 28.27 11.30 27.04
N GLU A 143 29.33 10.93 27.76
CA GLU A 143 29.42 9.66 28.50
C GLU A 143 28.32 9.54 29.56
N ASN A 144 27.91 10.68 30.14
CA ASN A 144 26.80 10.76 31.08
C ASN A 144 25.81 11.86 30.67
N LEU A 145 24.69 11.44 30.09
CA LEU A 145 23.61 12.34 29.66
C LEU A 145 22.94 13.07 30.83
N GLU A 146 22.91 12.47 32.02
CA GLU A 146 22.31 13.09 33.23
C GLU A 146 23.16 14.26 33.71
N GLU A 147 24.48 14.08 33.76
CA GLU A 147 25.40 15.16 34.12
C GLU A 147 25.38 16.28 33.08
N ALA A 148 25.31 15.93 31.79
CA ALA A 148 25.18 16.91 30.71
C ALA A 148 23.90 17.75 30.86
N VAL A 149 22.75 17.11 31.12
CA VAL A 149 21.48 17.81 31.38
C VAL A 149 21.56 18.69 32.63
N LYS A 150 22.22 18.22 33.69
CA LYS A 150 22.39 18.98 34.93
C LYS A 150 23.23 20.25 34.71
N LYS A 151 24.32 20.17 33.95
CA LYS A 151 25.13 21.34 33.58
C LYS A 151 24.30 22.38 32.82
N ILE A 152 23.48 21.95 31.86
CA ILE A 152 22.54 22.85 31.17
C ILE A 152 21.55 23.50 32.14
N ALA A 153 21.06 22.76 33.15
CA ALA A 153 20.16 23.30 34.16
C ALA A 153 20.81 24.37 35.07
N GLU A 154 22.13 24.30 35.26
CA GLU A 154 22.93 25.23 36.05
C GLU A 154 23.35 26.46 35.23
N GLU A 155 23.76 26.24 33.97
CA GLU A 155 24.26 27.27 33.06
C GLU A 155 23.15 28.12 32.44
N TYR A 156 21.98 27.52 32.19
CA TYR A 156 20.82 28.15 31.55
C TYR A 156 19.58 28.10 32.46
N PRO A 157 19.57 28.80 33.60
CA PRO A 157 18.46 28.78 34.54
C PRO A 157 17.13 29.29 33.96
N GLU A 158 17.16 30.14 32.93
CA GLU A 158 16.00 30.63 32.19
C GLU A 158 15.27 29.54 31.38
N LEU A 159 15.94 28.42 31.13
CA LEU A 159 15.34 27.24 30.50
C LEU A 159 14.54 26.40 31.49
N LYS A 160 14.62 26.69 32.80
CA LYS A 160 13.71 26.07 33.78
C LYS A 160 12.28 26.48 33.48
N VAL A 161 11.39 25.51 33.58
CA VAL A 161 9.95 25.72 33.50
C VAL A 161 9.56 26.43 34.79
N ASN A 162 9.12 27.69 34.68
CA ASN A 162 8.53 28.40 35.81
C ASN A 162 7.20 27.73 36.13
N PHE A 163 7.21 26.79 37.07
CA PHE A 163 6.01 26.35 37.76
C PHE A 163 5.59 27.47 38.70
N ASN A 164 4.93 28.50 38.17
CA ASN A 164 4.23 29.48 38.98
C ASN A 164 2.98 28.79 39.56
N VAL A 165 3.18 28.01 40.63
CA VAL A 165 2.12 27.59 41.55
C VAL A 165 1.73 28.83 42.36
N GLY A 166 0.79 29.62 41.83
CA GLY A 166 0.27 30.81 42.51
C GLY A 166 0.09 31.99 41.57
N GLY A 167 -1.12 32.12 41.04
CA GLY A 167 -1.55 33.29 40.30
C GLY A 167 -2.99 33.11 39.87
N GLY A 168 -3.91 33.77 40.57
CA GLY A 168 -5.33 33.80 40.24
C GLY A 168 -5.54 34.12 38.76
N GLY A 169 -6.04 33.15 38.03
CA GLY A 169 -6.38 33.27 36.63
C GLY A 169 -7.65 32.47 36.42
N SER A 170 -8.76 33.20 36.33
CA SER A 170 -9.94 32.94 35.50
C SER A 170 -10.31 31.48 35.30
N ASN A 171 -11.48 31.10 35.82
CA ASN A 171 -12.42 30.09 35.33
C ASN A 171 -11.85 29.12 34.28
N PRO A 172 -11.87 27.77 34.48
CA PRO A 172 -11.31 26.82 33.53
C PRO A 172 -11.81 27.20 32.14
N GLY A 173 -10.90 27.75 31.33
CA GLY A 173 -11.22 28.18 29.99
C GLY A 173 -11.80 26.95 29.32
N VAL A 174 -13.10 27.01 29.04
CA VAL A 174 -13.77 26.08 28.15
C VAL A 174 -12.82 25.95 26.98
N PHE A 175 -12.20 24.78 26.86
CA PHE A 175 -11.23 24.50 25.82
C PHE A 175 -12.02 24.58 24.52
N ASN A 176 -12.05 25.79 23.96
CA ASN A 176 -12.84 26.07 22.80
C ASN A 176 -12.05 25.49 21.64
N ASN A 177 -12.27 24.20 21.38
CA ASN A 177 -11.80 23.50 20.21
C ASN A 177 -12.55 23.98 18.95
N SER A 178 -12.79 25.30 18.85
CA SER A 178 -13.50 25.98 17.76
C SER A 178 -12.79 25.91 16.42
N SER A 179 -11.61 25.31 16.34
CA SER A 179 -10.91 25.11 15.06
C SER A 179 -11.12 23.72 14.45
N MET A 180 -11.60 22.72 15.20
CA MET A 180 -11.95 21.43 14.62
C MET A 180 -13.47 21.29 14.48
N PRO A 181 -14.03 21.24 13.26
CA PRO A 181 -15.46 21.07 13.07
C PRO A 181 -15.93 19.76 13.70
N ASN A 182 -17.00 19.83 14.50
CA ASN A 182 -17.55 18.69 15.22
C ASN A 182 -17.96 17.58 14.22
N PRO A 183 -17.31 16.40 14.23
CA PRO A 183 -17.53 15.38 13.21
C PRO A 183 -18.86 14.64 13.34
N TYR A 184 -19.68 14.92 14.37
CA TYR A 184 -21.01 14.34 14.59
C TYR A 184 -22.16 15.26 14.14
N LYS A 185 -21.90 16.55 13.89
CA LYS A 185 -22.91 17.47 13.35
C LYS A 185 -23.21 17.14 11.88
N LYS A 186 -24.45 17.39 11.43
CA LYS A 186 -24.89 17.04 10.07
C LYS A 186 -24.09 17.77 9.00
N GLU A 187 -23.69 19.00 9.29
CA GLU A 187 -22.96 19.88 8.39
C GLU A 187 -21.50 19.46 8.21
N THR A 188 -20.95 18.69 9.16
CA THR A 188 -19.53 18.35 9.26
C THR A 188 -19.29 16.86 9.52
N LEU A 189 -20.28 16.02 9.16
CA LEU A 189 -20.29 14.58 9.43
C LEU A 189 -19.09 13.89 8.78
N ASN A 190 -18.23 13.25 9.58
CA ASN A 190 -17.08 12.48 9.08
C ASN A 190 -16.79 11.25 9.94
N LEU A 191 -17.18 10.07 9.43
CA LEU A 191 -17.05 8.79 10.14
C LEU A 191 -15.61 8.41 10.49
N THR A 192 -14.64 8.71 9.63
CA THR A 192 -13.22 8.42 9.90
C THR A 192 -12.72 9.25 11.08
N LYS A 193 -13.11 10.53 11.15
CA LYS A 193 -12.76 11.42 12.27
C LYS A 193 -13.47 11.01 13.55
N GLN A 194 -14.71 10.52 13.47
CA GLN A 194 -15.43 9.98 14.64
C GLN A 194 -14.67 8.77 15.22
N TYR A 195 -14.29 7.80 14.38
CA TYR A 195 -13.56 6.61 14.83
C TYR A 195 -12.21 6.97 15.46
N LEU A 196 -11.45 7.87 14.83
CA LEU A 196 -10.17 8.34 15.37
C LEU A 196 -10.37 9.06 16.71
N LEU A 197 -11.37 9.94 16.80
CA LEU A 197 -11.65 10.71 18.01
C LEU A 197 -12.08 9.80 19.17
N GLU A 198 -12.93 8.81 18.93
CA GLU A 198 -13.34 7.84 19.95
C GLU A 198 -12.17 7.03 20.49
N LYS A 199 -11.18 6.71 19.63
CA LYS A 199 -9.99 5.97 20.02
C LYS A 199 -8.95 6.85 20.73
N SER A 200 -8.80 8.11 20.32
CA SER A 200 -7.77 9.01 20.86
C SER A 200 -8.24 9.80 22.09
N ASP A 201 -9.50 10.23 22.12
CA ASP A 201 -10.09 11.03 23.20
C ASP A 201 -11.60 10.75 23.35
N PRO A 202 -11.97 9.73 24.15
CA PRO A 202 -13.37 9.36 24.35
C PRO A 202 -14.18 10.45 25.10
N THR A 203 -13.52 11.32 25.87
CA THR A 203 -14.20 12.39 26.62
C THR A 203 -14.64 13.51 25.68
N LEU A 204 -13.79 13.86 24.71
CA LEU A 204 -14.11 14.84 23.68
C LEU A 204 -15.18 14.31 22.70
N ALA A 205 -15.11 13.03 22.33
CA ALA A 205 -16.14 12.38 21.52
C ALA A 205 -17.52 12.45 22.19
N ALA A 206 -17.61 12.19 23.50
CA ALA A 206 -18.87 12.29 24.24
C ALA A 206 -19.45 13.72 24.24
N LYS A 207 -18.60 14.74 24.39
CA LYS A 207 -19.01 16.15 24.32
C LYS A 207 -19.54 16.51 22.93
N PHE A 208 -18.85 16.08 21.88
CA PHE A 208 -19.27 16.36 20.50
C PHE A 208 -20.54 15.60 20.09
N LYS A 209 -20.73 14.37 20.56
CA LYS A 209 -21.98 13.62 20.42
C LYS A 209 -23.15 14.34 21.09
N ALA A 210 -22.96 14.78 22.34
CA ALA A 210 -23.96 15.54 23.09
C ALA A 210 -24.33 16.85 22.39
N GLU A 211 -23.33 17.58 21.87
CA GLU A 211 -23.55 18.83 21.13
C GLU A 211 -24.23 18.61 19.77
N ALA A 212 -24.01 17.45 19.13
CA ALA A 212 -24.66 17.06 17.89
C ALA A 212 -26.05 16.41 18.11
N GLY A 213 -26.48 16.21 19.36
CA GLY A 213 -27.73 15.55 19.70
C GLY A 213 -27.74 14.04 19.41
N VAL A 214 -26.57 13.42 19.25
CA VAL A 214 -26.40 11.98 19.04
C VAL A 214 -26.25 11.35 20.43
N LYS A 215 -27.22 10.53 20.85
CA LYS A 215 -27.18 9.79 22.11
C LYS A 215 -26.46 8.45 21.94
#